data_AF-A0A2R6DPS0-F1
#
_entry.id   AF-A0A2R6DPS0-F1
#
_cell.length_a   1.000
_cell.length_b   1.000
_cell.length_c   1.000
_cell.angle_alpha   90.00
_cell.angle_beta   90.00
_cell.angle_gamma   90.00
#
_symmetry.space_group_name_H-M   'P 1'
#
loop_
_entity.id
_entity.type
_entity.pdbx_description
1 polymer ?
#
loop_
_entity_poly.entity_id
_entity_poly.type
_entity_poly.pdbx_seq_one_letter_code
_entity_poly.pdbx_strand_id
1 'polypeptide(L)'
;EVPLEHEGRLATEPWLPHQYKWSGVATIGLAGGVLGGYIYLQTGSIFLGYAISAISLLFLNLGVEKIPVTHHITLLGSVGAVVGAAAFADPSAAGVFPVDSLGTTGAVVALLLAGVFGAVSGLFGELTQRLFYSHSGTHVDPPAMAIALAMLIVGLLAIAGVLPSAGYL
;
A
#
# COMPACT_ATOMS: atom_id res chain seq x y z
N GLU A 1 18.01 33.82 2.40
CA GLU A 1 17.66 33.73 3.84
C GLU A 1 16.64 32.61 4.00
N VAL A 2 16.62 31.95 5.16
CA VAL A 2 15.58 30.97 5.50
C VAL A 2 14.35 31.76 5.97
N PRO A 3 13.14 31.48 5.47
CA PRO A 3 11.93 32.15 5.96
C PRO A 3 11.75 31.96 7.47
N LEU A 4 11.17 32.96 8.16
CA LEU A 4 11.01 32.96 9.63
C LEU A 4 10.29 31.70 10.14
N GLU A 5 9.31 31.19 9.40
CA GLU A 5 8.56 29.98 9.71
C GLU A 5 9.39 28.67 9.66
N HIS A 6 10.62 28.74 9.14
CA HIS A 6 11.55 27.62 9.03
C HIS A 6 12.80 27.79 9.91
N GLU A 7 12.90 28.87 10.71
CA GLU A 7 14.03 29.03 11.65
C GLU A 7 14.10 27.87 12.65
N GLY A 8 15.30 27.29 12.81
CA GLY A 8 15.56 26.21 13.77
C GLY A 8 15.15 24.80 13.34
N ARG A 9 14.52 24.63 12.18
CA ARG A 9 14.16 23.30 11.63
C ARG A 9 15.34 22.63 10.93
N LEU A 10 15.32 21.30 10.87
CA LEU A 10 16.28 20.56 10.04
C LEU A 10 15.99 20.83 8.56
N ALA A 11 17.03 20.81 7.72
CA ALA A 11 16.88 20.95 6.28
C ALA A 11 16.02 19.84 5.66
N THR A 12 15.98 18.66 6.30
CA THR A 12 15.12 17.53 5.95
C THR A 12 14.70 16.77 7.20
N GLU A 13 13.41 16.51 7.34
CA GLU A 13 12.84 15.72 8.45
C GLU A 13 12.18 14.46 7.88
N PRO A 14 12.76 13.26 8.07
CA PRO A 14 12.13 12.04 7.58
C PRO A 14 10.87 11.75 8.39
N TRP A 15 9.79 11.37 7.70
CA TRP A 15 8.49 11.13 8.33
C TRP A 15 8.53 10.00 9.38
N LEU A 16 9.15 8.87 9.04
CA LEU A 16 9.38 7.75 9.96
C LEU A 16 10.90 7.49 10.07
N PRO A 17 11.61 8.14 11.01
CA PRO A 17 13.06 8.01 11.13
C PRO A 17 13.54 6.58 11.42
N HIS A 18 12.68 5.73 11.97
CA HIS A 18 12.94 4.29 12.18
C HIS A 18 12.65 3.42 10.95
N GLN A 19 11.96 3.95 9.93
CA GLN A 19 11.45 3.19 8.78
C GLN A 19 11.61 3.95 7.44
N TYR A 20 12.83 4.37 7.11
CA TYR A 20 13.12 5.10 5.85
C TYR A 20 14.10 4.39 4.91
N LYS A 21 14.73 3.29 5.36
CA LYS A 21 15.69 2.57 4.51
C LYS A 21 14.94 1.83 3.41
N TRP A 22 15.31 2.07 2.15
CA TRP A 22 14.67 1.46 0.97
C TRP A 22 14.46 -0.05 1.09
N SER A 23 15.46 -0.81 1.53
CA SER A 23 15.34 -2.26 1.71
C SER A 23 14.36 -2.66 2.82
N GLY A 24 14.33 -1.90 3.92
CA GLY A 24 13.38 -2.10 5.01
C GLY A 24 11.95 -1.81 4.58
N VAL A 25 11.76 -0.67 3.89
CA VAL A 25 10.47 -0.28 3.31
C VAL A 25 9.98 -1.30 2.30
N ALA A 26 10.84 -1.76 1.38
CA ALA A 26 10.48 -2.79 0.41
C ALA A 26 10.10 -4.10 1.08
N THR A 27 10.84 -4.53 2.11
CA THR A 27 10.56 -5.77 2.85
C THR A 27 9.24 -5.70 3.59
N ILE A 28 8.98 -4.60 4.31
CA ILE A 28 7.69 -4.36 5.00
C ILE A 28 6.55 -4.27 3.99
N GLY A 29 6.79 -3.60 2.86
CA GLY A 29 5.85 -3.49 1.75
C GLY A 29 5.47 -4.86 1.18
N LEU A 30 6.46 -5.73 0.95
CA LEU A 30 6.24 -7.07 0.41
C LEU A 30 5.45 -7.94 1.40
N ALA A 31 5.88 -7.97 2.68
CA ALA A 31 5.21 -8.75 3.72
C ALA A 31 3.78 -8.25 3.99
N GLY A 32 3.61 -6.93 4.17
CA GLY A 32 2.29 -6.32 4.38
C GLY A 32 1.38 -6.46 3.16
N GLY A 33 1.93 -6.39 1.96
CA GLY A 33 1.22 -6.61 0.70
C GLY A 33 0.65 -8.02 0.61
N VAL A 34 1.49 -9.04 0.85
CA VAL A 34 1.05 -10.45 0.90
C VAL A 34 -0.04 -10.65 1.95
N LEU A 35 0.10 -10.08 3.15
CA LEU A 35 -0.92 -10.18 4.20
C LEU A 35 -2.24 -9.51 3.79
N GLY A 36 -2.19 -8.32 3.19
CA GLY A 36 -3.38 -7.63 2.68
C GLY A 36 -4.09 -8.44 1.60
N GLY A 37 -3.33 -8.92 0.60
CA GLY A 37 -3.85 -9.77 -0.46
C GLY A 37 -4.44 -11.09 0.05
N TYR A 38 -3.77 -11.74 1.00
CA TYR A 38 -4.28 -12.96 1.63
C TYR A 38 -5.62 -12.72 2.33
N ILE A 39 -5.76 -11.62 3.08
CA ILE A 39 -7.02 -11.25 3.74
C ILE A 39 -8.12 -11.05 2.69
N TYR A 40 -7.85 -10.36 1.58
CA TYR A 40 -8.81 -10.23 0.48
C TYR A 40 -9.22 -11.62 -0.07
N LEU A 41 -8.26 -12.47 -0.39
CA LEU A 41 -8.53 -13.81 -0.95
C LEU A 41 -9.40 -14.68 -0.03
N GLN A 42 -9.26 -14.50 1.28
CA GLN A 42 -9.98 -15.26 2.31
C GLN A 42 -11.30 -14.62 2.76
N THR A 43 -11.63 -13.40 2.34
CA THR A 43 -12.80 -12.68 2.87
C THR A 43 -13.62 -11.93 1.84
N GLY A 44 -13.08 -11.75 0.62
CA GLY A 44 -13.63 -10.87 -0.40
C GLY A 44 -13.50 -9.37 -0.08
N SER A 45 -13.07 -9.00 1.13
CA SER A 45 -12.99 -7.60 1.56
C SER A 45 -11.66 -6.98 1.21
N ILE A 46 -11.66 -6.09 0.21
CA ILE A 46 -10.48 -5.33 -0.21
C ILE A 46 -9.95 -4.46 0.95
N PHE A 47 -10.85 -3.88 1.75
CA PHE A 47 -10.51 -2.89 2.78
C PHE A 47 -10.29 -3.47 4.18
N LEU A 48 -10.51 -4.78 4.41
CA LEU A 48 -10.36 -5.35 5.76
C LEU A 48 -8.90 -5.31 6.24
N GLY A 49 -7.94 -5.70 5.39
CA GLY A 49 -6.51 -5.60 5.71
C GLY A 49 -6.08 -4.15 5.96
N TYR A 50 -6.59 -3.21 5.15
CA TYR A 50 -6.43 -1.77 5.35
C TYR A 50 -6.94 -1.33 6.72
N ALA A 51 -8.18 -1.68 7.08
CA ALA A 51 -8.79 -1.26 8.34
C ALA A 51 -8.01 -1.79 9.55
N ILE A 52 -7.64 -3.08 9.54
CA ILE A 52 -6.86 -3.71 10.63
C ILE A 52 -5.51 -3.00 10.80
N SER A 53 -4.80 -2.75 9.71
CA SER A 53 -3.51 -2.07 9.76
C SER A 53 -3.63 -0.57 10.05
N ALA A 54 -4.72 0.10 9.66
CA ALA A 54 -4.99 1.49 9.99
C ALA A 54 -5.24 1.70 11.49
N ILE A 55 -5.86 0.74 12.18
CA ILE A 55 -6.03 0.78 13.65
C ILE A 55 -4.67 0.90 14.37
N SER A 56 -3.60 0.35 13.79
CA SER A 56 -2.26 0.46 14.39
C SER A 56 -1.74 1.90 14.49
N LEU A 57 -2.30 2.85 13.73
CA LEU A 57 -1.98 4.28 13.85
C LEU A 57 -2.39 4.88 15.20
N LEU A 58 -3.28 4.22 15.95
CA LEU A 58 -3.57 4.60 17.32
C LEU A 58 -2.29 4.64 18.16
N PHE A 59 -1.37 3.69 17.95
CA PHE A 59 -0.11 3.65 18.70
C PHE A 59 0.79 4.86 18.40
N LEU A 60 0.81 5.38 17.17
CA LEU A 60 1.50 6.64 16.85
C LEU A 60 0.89 7.82 17.60
N ASN A 61 -0.44 7.89 17.67
CA ASN A 61 -1.15 8.93 18.44
C ASN A 61 -0.90 8.84 19.95
N LEU A 62 -0.61 7.63 20.45
CA LEU A 62 -0.25 7.38 21.85
C LEU A 62 1.26 7.52 22.13
N GLY A 63 2.06 8.00 21.17
CA GLY A 63 3.49 8.25 21.34
C GLY A 63 4.39 7.02 21.21
N VAL A 64 3.90 5.91 20.64
CA VAL A 64 4.74 4.74 20.32
C VAL A 64 5.52 5.02 19.04
N GLU A 65 6.73 5.53 19.19
CA GLU A 65 7.54 6.05 18.09
C GLU A 65 7.93 5.02 17.02
N LYS A 66 7.97 3.73 17.36
CA LYS A 66 8.53 2.66 16.50
C LYS A 66 7.48 1.68 15.96
N ILE A 67 6.29 2.18 15.63
CA ILE A 67 5.25 1.39 14.94
C ILE A 67 5.37 1.57 13.42
N PRO A 68 5.25 0.50 12.61
CA PRO A 68 5.22 0.63 11.17
C PRO A 68 3.87 1.15 10.67
N VAL A 69 3.88 2.02 9.66
CA VAL A 69 2.65 2.47 8.99
C VAL A 69 2.43 1.66 7.73
N THR A 70 1.37 0.85 7.70
CA THR A 70 1.18 -0.19 6.67
C THR A 70 -0.20 -0.20 5.99
N HIS A 71 -1.11 0.72 6.31
CA HIS A 71 -2.46 0.71 5.73
C HIS A 71 -2.47 0.90 4.21
N HIS A 72 -1.65 1.79 3.66
CA HIS A 72 -1.47 1.92 2.20
C HIS A 72 -0.82 0.66 1.59
N ILE A 73 0.04 -0.03 2.32
CA ILE A 73 0.69 -1.27 1.88
C ILE A 73 -0.31 -2.41 1.80
N THR A 74 -1.12 -2.62 2.85
CA THR A 74 -2.11 -3.71 2.89
C THR A 74 -3.25 -3.45 1.92
N LEU A 75 -3.68 -2.19 1.74
CA LEU A 75 -4.68 -1.81 0.73
C LEU A 75 -4.20 -2.14 -0.68
N LEU A 76 -3.00 -1.71 -1.04
CA LEU A 76 -2.45 -1.98 -2.36
C LEU A 76 -2.09 -3.46 -2.52
N GLY A 77 -1.76 -4.16 -1.44
CA GLY A 77 -1.67 -5.61 -1.41
C GLY A 77 -2.97 -6.29 -1.84
N SER A 78 -4.11 -5.87 -1.27
CA SER A 78 -5.43 -6.33 -1.71
C SER A 78 -5.68 -6.04 -3.19
N VAL A 79 -5.32 -4.84 -3.67
CA VAL A 79 -5.44 -4.48 -5.10
C VAL A 79 -4.60 -5.40 -5.99
N GLY A 80 -3.36 -5.68 -5.61
CA GLY A 80 -2.50 -6.61 -6.33
C GLY A 80 -3.11 -8.02 -6.40
N ALA A 81 -3.73 -8.48 -5.30
CA ALA A 81 -4.45 -9.75 -5.29
C ALA A 81 -5.69 -9.74 -6.18
N VAL A 82 -6.46 -8.64 -6.22
CA VAL A 82 -7.62 -8.49 -7.13
C VAL A 82 -7.16 -8.57 -8.59
N VAL A 83 -6.13 -7.82 -8.96
CA VAL A 83 -5.57 -7.82 -10.31
C VAL A 83 -5.06 -9.22 -10.69
N GLY A 84 -4.35 -9.88 -9.78
CA GLY A 84 -3.87 -11.23 -10.01
C GLY A 84 -4.98 -12.27 -10.11
N ALA A 85 -5.99 -12.19 -9.25
CA ALA A 85 -7.15 -13.09 -9.26
C ALA A 85 -7.95 -12.97 -10.56
N ALA A 86 -8.22 -11.73 -11.01
CA ALA A 86 -8.97 -11.43 -12.22
C ALA A 86 -8.32 -11.97 -13.51
N ALA A 87 -7.01 -12.26 -13.49
CA ALA A 87 -6.32 -12.89 -14.62
C ALA A 87 -6.61 -14.40 -14.75
N PHE A 88 -7.14 -15.06 -13.71
CA PHE A 88 -7.35 -16.50 -13.67
C PHE A 88 -8.83 -16.89 -13.58
N ALA A 89 -9.63 -16.13 -12.84
CA ALA A 89 -11.06 -16.39 -12.68
C ALA A 89 -11.81 -15.09 -12.41
N ASP A 90 -13.13 -15.12 -12.62
CA ASP A 90 -14.02 -14.08 -12.11
C ASP A 90 -14.20 -14.30 -10.60
N PRO A 91 -13.61 -13.44 -9.73
CA PRO A 91 -13.67 -13.64 -8.29
C PRO A 91 -15.09 -13.48 -7.74
N SER A 92 -15.99 -12.81 -8.49
CA SER A 92 -17.40 -12.66 -8.12
C SER A 92 -18.18 -13.97 -8.22
N ALA A 93 -17.68 -14.94 -9.01
CA ALA A 93 -18.26 -16.27 -9.12
C ALA A 93 -17.96 -17.16 -7.90
N ALA A 94 -16.97 -16.79 -7.08
CA ALA A 94 -16.55 -17.54 -5.89
C ALA A 94 -17.50 -17.39 -4.69
N GLY A 95 -18.52 -16.53 -4.79
CA GLY A 95 -19.40 -16.19 -3.67
C GLY A 95 -18.66 -15.37 -2.61
N VAL A 96 -18.40 -15.99 -1.45
CA VAL A 96 -17.85 -15.28 -0.27
C VAL A 96 -16.32 -15.21 -0.29
N PHE A 97 -15.64 -16.22 -0.81
CA PHE A 97 -14.18 -16.36 -0.70
C PHE A 97 -13.52 -16.45 -2.08
N PRO A 98 -12.85 -15.38 -2.57
CA PRO A 98 -12.22 -15.38 -3.89
C PRO A 98 -11.28 -16.57 -4.16
N VAL A 99 -10.56 -17.02 -3.13
CA VAL A 99 -9.59 -18.13 -3.23
C VAL A 99 -10.18 -19.42 -3.80
N ASP A 100 -11.47 -19.68 -3.56
CA ASP A 100 -12.15 -20.92 -3.97
C ASP A 100 -12.24 -21.05 -5.50
N SER A 101 -12.15 -19.94 -6.23
CA SER A 101 -12.23 -19.90 -7.70
C SER A 101 -10.88 -19.99 -8.42
N LEU A 102 -9.75 -19.85 -7.71
CA LEU A 102 -8.45 -19.58 -8.35
C LEU A 102 -7.58 -20.82 -8.61
N GLY A 103 -7.87 -21.92 -7.93
CA GLY A 103 -6.94 -23.05 -7.83
C GLY A 103 -5.56 -22.63 -7.29
N THR A 104 -4.60 -23.56 -7.27
CA THR A 104 -3.28 -23.29 -6.69
C THR A 104 -2.49 -22.23 -7.46
N THR A 105 -2.44 -22.33 -8.79
CA THR A 105 -1.68 -21.39 -9.62
C THR A 105 -2.21 -19.96 -9.51
N GLY A 106 -3.53 -19.76 -9.61
CA GLY A 106 -4.14 -18.44 -9.50
C GLY A 106 -3.94 -17.82 -8.12
N ALA A 107 -4.08 -18.62 -7.05
CA ALA A 107 -3.83 -18.16 -5.69
C ALA A 107 -2.38 -17.71 -5.48
N VAL A 108 -1.42 -18.47 -5.99
CA VAL A 108 0.02 -18.10 -5.91
C VAL A 108 0.29 -16.81 -6.66
N VAL A 109 -0.22 -16.66 -7.89
CA VAL A 109 0.00 -15.43 -8.67
C VAL A 109 -0.67 -14.22 -8.02
N ALA A 110 -1.87 -14.37 -7.47
CA ALA A 110 -2.55 -13.31 -6.71
C ALA A 110 -1.72 -12.87 -5.49
N LEU A 111 -1.15 -13.80 -4.72
CA LEU A 111 -0.31 -13.46 -3.57
C LEU A 111 1.03 -12.82 -3.98
N LEU A 112 1.65 -13.27 -5.07
CA LEU A 112 2.86 -12.65 -5.59
C LEU A 112 2.60 -11.20 -6.02
N LEU A 113 1.50 -10.95 -6.75
CA LEU A 113 1.11 -9.59 -7.13
C LEU A 113 0.72 -8.74 -5.94
N ALA A 114 0.09 -9.32 -4.91
CA ALA A 114 -0.16 -8.62 -3.64
C ALA A 114 1.15 -8.14 -3.00
N GLY A 115 2.17 -9.00 -2.93
CA GLY A 115 3.49 -8.64 -2.44
C GLY A 115 4.15 -7.53 -3.27
N VAL A 116 4.10 -7.63 -4.60
CA VAL A 116 4.65 -6.61 -5.51
C VAL A 116 3.96 -5.26 -5.31
N PHE A 117 2.63 -5.23 -5.27
CA PHE A 117 1.87 -3.99 -5.09
C PHE A 117 2.10 -3.37 -3.71
N GLY A 118 2.16 -4.18 -2.66
CA GLY A 118 2.51 -3.70 -1.32
C GLY A 118 3.93 -3.12 -1.26
N ALA A 119 4.91 -3.77 -1.90
CA ALA A 119 6.28 -3.26 -2.01
C ALA A 119 6.33 -1.93 -2.78
N VAL A 120 5.66 -1.83 -3.92
CA VAL A 120 5.55 -0.59 -4.71
C VAL A 120 4.88 0.52 -3.88
N SER A 121 3.81 0.21 -3.16
CA SER A 121 3.12 1.17 -2.29
C SER A 121 4.04 1.72 -1.20
N GLY A 122 4.78 0.86 -0.51
CA GLY A 122 5.78 1.30 0.48
C GLY A 122 6.88 2.16 -0.15
N LEU A 123 7.39 1.77 -1.31
CA LEU A 123 8.42 2.52 -2.04
C LEU A 123 7.91 3.88 -2.54
N PHE A 124 6.66 3.99 -2.97
CA PHE A 124 6.05 5.28 -3.30
C PHE A 124 5.87 6.16 -2.07
N GLY A 125 5.51 5.59 -0.92
CA GLY A 125 5.52 6.31 0.36
C GLY A 125 6.92 6.87 0.67
N GLU A 126 7.97 6.05 0.51
CA GLU A 126 9.34 6.49 0.77
C GLU A 126 9.87 7.49 -0.27
N LEU A 127 9.47 7.37 -1.53
CA LEU A 127 9.81 8.34 -2.56
C LEU A 127 9.14 9.69 -2.28
N THR A 128 7.84 9.67 -2.02
CA THR A 128 7.04 10.88 -1.81
C THR A 128 7.38 11.58 -0.50
N GLN A 129 7.76 10.84 0.56
CA GLN A 129 8.23 11.47 1.79
C GLN A 129 9.54 12.24 1.56
N ARG A 130 10.48 11.69 0.79
CA ARG A 130 11.74 12.36 0.45
C ARG A 130 11.56 13.56 -0.48
N LEU A 131 10.57 13.52 -1.37
CA LEU A 131 10.35 14.61 -2.32
C LEU A 131 9.54 15.75 -1.70
N PHE A 132 8.46 15.40 -0.98
CA PHE A 132 7.46 16.35 -0.53
C PHE A 132 7.45 16.53 0.98
N TYR A 133 7.24 15.46 1.75
CA TYR A 133 7.10 15.58 3.21
C TYR A 133 8.32 16.25 3.86
N SER A 134 9.53 15.76 3.56
CA SER A 134 10.76 16.19 4.22
C SER A 134 11.14 17.64 3.92
N HIS A 135 10.51 18.27 2.92
CA HIS A 135 10.76 19.64 2.48
C HIS A 135 9.57 20.57 2.70
N SER A 136 8.45 20.07 3.22
CA SER A 136 7.21 20.83 3.32
C SER A 136 7.07 21.53 4.69
N GLY A 137 6.49 22.73 4.67
CA GLY A 137 5.96 23.40 5.86
C GLY A 137 4.60 22.84 6.32
N THR A 138 3.96 22.03 5.48
CA THR A 138 2.66 21.39 5.73
C THR A 138 2.76 19.87 5.64
N HIS A 139 1.80 19.16 6.22
CA HIS A 139 1.80 17.71 6.24
C HIS A 139 1.36 17.11 4.89
N VAL A 140 2.33 16.82 4.01
CA VAL A 140 2.08 16.02 2.80
C VAL A 140 2.20 14.55 3.17
N ASP A 141 1.07 13.90 3.41
CA ASP A 141 0.99 12.53 3.91
C ASP A 141 1.54 11.50 2.90
N PRO A 142 2.66 10.81 3.20
CA PRO A 142 3.25 9.85 2.27
C PRO A 142 2.35 8.64 1.92
N PRO A 143 1.60 8.03 2.88
CA PRO A 143 0.59 7.02 2.56
C PRO A 143 -0.49 7.47 1.57
N ALA A 144 -1.07 8.66 1.75
CA ALA A 144 -2.06 9.19 0.80
C ALA A 144 -1.46 9.38 -0.60
N MET A 145 -0.24 9.90 -0.68
CA MET A 145 0.49 10.02 -1.96
C MET A 145 0.74 8.66 -2.61
N ALA A 146 1.13 7.65 -1.83
CA ALA A 146 1.35 6.29 -2.32
C ALA A 146 0.07 5.68 -2.91
N ILE A 147 -1.07 5.81 -2.22
CA ILE A 147 -2.37 5.33 -2.69
C ILE A 147 -2.77 6.05 -3.98
N ALA A 148 -2.68 7.39 -3.99
CA ALA A 148 -3.07 8.19 -5.15
C ALA A 148 -2.25 7.82 -6.39
N LEU A 149 -0.91 7.74 -6.27
CA LEU A 149 -0.04 7.39 -7.38
C LEU A 149 -0.27 5.95 -7.86
N ALA A 150 -0.32 4.98 -6.94
CA ALA A 150 -0.51 3.58 -7.29
C ALA A 150 -1.86 3.35 -7.98
N MET A 151 -2.95 3.91 -7.43
CA MET A 151 -4.28 3.74 -8.00
C MET A 151 -4.46 4.51 -9.31
N LEU A 152 -3.85 5.69 -9.46
CA LEU A 152 -3.84 6.38 -10.76
C LEU A 152 -3.19 5.50 -11.83
N ILE A 153 -2.04 4.90 -11.54
CA ILE A 153 -1.35 3.99 -12.46
C ILE A 153 -2.23 2.77 -12.77
N VAL A 154 -2.80 2.12 -11.75
CA VAL A 154 -3.69 0.96 -11.93
C VAL A 154 -4.90 1.31 -12.80
N GLY A 155 -5.57 2.44 -12.51
CA GLY A 155 -6.72 2.89 -13.28
C GLY A 155 -6.37 3.19 -14.75
N LEU A 156 -5.25 3.88 -15.00
CA LEU A 156 -4.79 4.14 -16.36
C LEU A 156 -4.44 2.85 -17.12
N LEU A 157 -3.78 1.89 -16.46
CA LEU A 157 -3.45 0.60 -17.07
C LEU A 157 -4.69 -0.26 -17.33
N ALA A 158 -5.71 -0.19 -16.47
CA ALA A 158 -6.99 -0.86 -16.70
C ALA A 158 -7.74 -0.22 -17.88
N ILE A 159 -7.80 1.11 -17.97
CA ILE A 159 -8.40 1.83 -19.11
C ILE A 159 -7.68 1.48 -20.42
N ALA A 160 -6.35 1.34 -20.39
CA ALA A 160 -5.55 0.95 -21.53
C ALA A 160 -5.67 -0.56 -21.89
N GLY A 161 -6.41 -1.36 -21.11
CA GLY A 161 -6.57 -2.80 -21.32
C GLY A 161 -5.34 -3.63 -20.95
N VAL A 162 -4.37 -3.05 -20.24
CA VAL A 162 -3.15 -3.75 -19.77
C VAL A 162 -3.43 -4.59 -18.52
N LEU A 163 -4.25 -4.06 -17.60
CA LEU A 163 -4.70 -4.80 -16.42
C LEU A 163 -6.14 -5.31 -16.60
N PRO A 164 -6.45 -6.53 -16.12
CA PRO A 164 -7.79 -7.11 -16.22
C PRO A 164 -8.79 -6.47 -15.24
N SER A 165 -8.33 -5.65 -14.29
CA SER A 165 -9.15 -4.98 -13.29
C SER A 165 -8.51 -3.67 -12.85
N ALA A 166 -9.35 -2.68 -12.51
CA ALA A 166 -8.92 -1.42 -11.89
C ALA A 166 -8.80 -1.51 -10.36
N GLY A 167 -8.82 -2.73 -9.80
CA GLY A 167 -8.79 -2.97 -8.36
C GLY A 167 -10.14 -2.66 -7.73
N TYR A 168 -10.22 -1.52 -7.04
CA TYR A 168 -11.45 -1.03 -6.39
C TYR A 168 -11.99 0.28 -6.97
N LEU A 169 -11.42 0.76 -8.08
CA LEU A 169 -11.92 1.92 -8.82
C LEU A 169 -13.17 1.59 -9.68
#